data_AF-A0AAV0RMW0-F1
#
_entry.id   AF-A0AAV0RMW0-F1
#
_cell.length_a   1.000
_cell.length_b   1.000
_cell.length_c   1.000
_cell.angle_alpha   90.00
_cell.angle_beta   90.00
_cell.angle_gamma   90.00
#
_symmetry.space_group_name_H-M   'P 1'
#
loop_
_entity.id
_entity.type
_entity.pdbx_description
1 polymer ?
#
loop_
_entity_poly.entity_id
_entity_poly.type
_entity_poly.pdbx_seq_one_letter_code
_entity_poly.pdbx_strand_id
1 'polypeptide(L)'
;QRSGNIFQAFDEQFLAEAFNIDTDLARRIKNENDNRGIIVRVEEQLEFLSPEFSEEERRQSSQGGGRTGRWSANGIEETFCTAKLRHNINDPSRADIFNPRAGRLTTVNSFNLPILRYIQLSAQKGFLYRNAIMTPHWNMNAHSINYITRGSGQIQIVNENGESVFDGQVQEGQIITAPQNFAVIKRAGSDGLEWISFKTNDNAKINQIAGRASTIRAIPQDVLANAFAISREEAQRIKFNRREIGIFSPETRSRGRRD
;
A
#
# COMPACT_ATOMS: atom_id res chain seq x y z
N GLN A 1 22.21 7.74 -17.87
CA GLN A 1 22.52 6.45 -18.51
C GLN A 1 21.62 6.29 -19.72
N ARG A 2 22.17 5.99 -20.91
CA ARG A 2 21.35 5.59 -22.07
C ARG A 2 20.82 4.19 -21.79
N SER A 3 19.49 4.05 -21.69
CA SER A 3 18.84 2.75 -21.52
C SER A 3 18.82 2.06 -22.88
N GLY A 4 19.66 1.04 -23.08
CA GLY A 4 19.64 0.19 -24.27
C GLY A 4 18.68 -0.98 -24.10
N ASN A 5 18.18 -1.56 -25.20
CA ASN A 5 17.50 -2.85 -25.14
C ASN A 5 18.51 -4.01 -25.12
N ILE A 6 18.08 -5.19 -24.69
CA ILE A 6 18.98 -6.37 -24.56
C ILE A 6 19.58 -6.81 -25.90
N PHE A 7 18.88 -6.61 -27.02
CA PHE A 7 19.34 -7.02 -28.34
C PHE A 7 20.56 -6.24 -28.82
N GLN A 8 20.77 -5.02 -28.33
CA GLN A 8 21.94 -4.20 -28.69
C GLN A 8 23.28 -4.89 -28.40
N ALA A 9 23.33 -5.74 -27.37
CA ALA A 9 24.55 -6.41 -26.95
C ALA A 9 24.87 -7.69 -27.74
N PHE A 10 23.92 -8.22 -28.50
CA PHE A 10 24.15 -9.43 -29.30
C PHE A 10 24.71 -9.08 -30.68
N ASP A 11 25.46 -10.03 -31.24
CA ASP A 11 25.92 -9.96 -32.62
C ASP A 11 24.73 -10.00 -33.59
N GLU A 12 24.79 -9.18 -34.64
CA GLU A 12 23.69 -9.02 -35.59
C GLU A 12 23.44 -10.30 -36.40
N GLN A 13 24.49 -11.00 -36.81
CA GLN A 13 24.36 -12.24 -37.59
C GLN A 13 23.79 -13.36 -36.72
N PHE A 14 24.26 -13.46 -35.47
CA PHE A 14 23.73 -14.45 -34.52
C PHE A 14 22.26 -14.19 -34.18
N LEU A 15 21.84 -12.92 -34.04
CA LEU A 15 20.43 -12.58 -33.88
C LEU A 15 19.62 -12.96 -35.13
N ALA A 16 20.13 -12.65 -36.32
CA ALA A 16 19.47 -12.98 -37.57
C ALA A 16 19.25 -14.51 -37.71
N GLU A 17 20.27 -15.30 -37.42
CA GLU A 17 20.19 -16.77 -37.40
C GLU A 17 19.22 -17.28 -36.32
N ALA A 18 19.33 -16.78 -35.08
CA ALA A 18 18.51 -17.25 -33.96
C ALA A 18 17.02 -16.97 -34.15
N PHE A 19 16.67 -15.81 -34.74
CA PHE A 19 15.28 -15.46 -35.04
C PHE A 19 14.83 -15.95 -36.43
N ASN A 20 15.73 -16.50 -37.24
CA ASN A 20 15.51 -16.88 -38.64
C ASN A 20 14.93 -15.70 -39.45
N ILE A 21 15.62 -14.56 -39.40
CA ILE A 21 15.27 -13.30 -40.08
C ILE A 21 16.48 -12.76 -40.86
N ASP A 22 16.26 -11.75 -41.71
CA ASP A 22 17.38 -11.05 -42.35
C ASP A 22 18.12 -10.13 -41.38
N THR A 23 19.37 -9.80 -41.73
CA THR A 23 20.26 -8.95 -40.94
C THR A 23 19.75 -7.51 -40.79
N ASP A 24 18.98 -6.98 -41.74
CA ASP A 24 18.42 -5.64 -41.62
C ASP A 24 17.31 -5.58 -40.58
N LEU A 25 16.46 -6.61 -40.51
CA LEU A 25 15.46 -6.74 -39.45
C LEU A 25 16.12 -6.98 -38.09
N ALA A 26 17.18 -7.80 -38.03
CA ALA A 26 17.99 -7.97 -36.83
C ALA A 26 18.57 -6.61 -36.37
N ARG A 27 19.08 -5.79 -37.29
CA ARG A 27 19.56 -4.44 -36.99
C ARG A 27 18.45 -3.52 -36.47
N ARG A 28 17.24 -3.61 -37.01
CA ARG A 28 16.09 -2.82 -36.57
C ARG A 28 15.65 -3.17 -35.14
N ILE A 29 15.62 -4.45 -34.75
CA ILE A 29 15.24 -4.84 -33.37
C ILE A 29 16.30 -4.43 -32.33
N LYS A 30 17.57 -4.29 -32.73
CA LYS A 30 18.61 -3.66 -31.89
C LYS A 30 18.33 -2.17 -31.64
N ASN A 31 17.61 -1.50 -32.53
CA ASN A 31 17.05 -0.17 -32.29
C ASN A 31 18.09 0.89 -31.87
N GLU A 32 19.30 0.84 -32.46
CA GLU A 32 20.46 1.65 -32.04
C GLU A 32 20.28 3.15 -32.34
N ASN A 33 19.45 3.49 -33.34
CA ASN A 33 19.23 4.86 -33.81
C ASN A 33 17.82 5.39 -33.49
N ASP A 34 17.13 4.80 -32.50
CA ASP A 34 15.78 5.21 -32.11
C ASP A 34 15.77 6.09 -30.86
N ASN A 35 15.13 7.25 -30.98
CA ASN A 35 15.05 8.27 -29.93
C ASN A 35 13.64 8.35 -29.29
N ARG A 36 12.73 7.41 -29.57
CA ARG A 36 11.36 7.40 -29.03
C ARG A 36 11.29 7.00 -27.54
N GLY A 37 12.31 6.33 -27.02
CA GLY A 37 12.35 5.85 -25.62
C GLY A 37 11.55 4.56 -25.39
N ILE A 38 11.26 4.23 -24.12
CA ILE A 38 10.60 2.97 -23.72
C ILE A 38 9.06 3.00 -23.77
N ILE A 39 8.47 4.18 -23.98
CA ILE A 39 7.02 4.36 -24.18
C ILE A 39 6.84 4.96 -25.56
N VAL A 40 6.26 4.19 -26.49
CA VAL A 40 6.05 4.60 -27.88
C VAL A 40 4.57 4.85 -28.15
N ARG A 41 4.28 5.81 -29.04
CA ARG A 41 2.92 6.05 -29.54
C ARG A 41 2.63 5.06 -30.66
N VAL A 42 1.51 4.36 -30.55
CA VAL A 42 0.90 3.64 -31.67
C VAL A 42 -0.03 4.63 -32.36
N GLU A 43 0.20 4.90 -33.65
CA GLU A 43 -0.54 5.93 -34.40
C GLU A 43 -1.98 5.49 -34.68
N GLU A 44 -2.17 4.20 -34.93
CA GLU A 44 -3.46 3.56 -35.13
C GLU A 44 -3.92 2.81 -33.86
N GLN A 45 -5.05 2.11 -33.97
CA GLN A 45 -5.56 1.29 -32.87
C GLN A 45 -4.64 0.08 -32.63
N LEU A 46 -4.22 -0.13 -31.38
CA LEU A 46 -3.47 -1.33 -31.00
C LEU A 46 -4.40 -2.54 -31.03
N GLU A 47 -4.21 -3.41 -32.01
CA GLU A 47 -4.97 -4.65 -32.17
C GLU A 47 -4.35 -5.79 -31.35
N PHE A 48 -5.15 -6.43 -30.50
CA PHE A 48 -4.77 -7.62 -29.74
C PHE A 48 -6.00 -8.43 -29.36
N LEU A 49 -5.81 -9.73 -29.09
CA LEU A 49 -6.89 -10.60 -28.65
C LEU A 49 -7.29 -10.25 -27.21
N SER A 50 -8.50 -9.74 -27.03
CA SER A 50 -9.12 -9.49 -25.72
C SER A 50 -10.55 -10.00 -25.74
N PRO A 51 -11.02 -10.66 -24.66
CA PRO A 51 -12.45 -10.97 -24.55
C PRO A 51 -13.26 -9.67 -24.52
N GLU A 52 -14.33 -9.62 -25.31
CA GLU A 52 -15.33 -8.55 -25.23
C GLU A 52 -16.16 -8.77 -23.97
N PHE A 53 -16.05 -7.88 -22.98
CA PHE A 53 -16.87 -7.97 -21.78
C PHE A 53 -18.26 -7.40 -22.04
N SER A 54 -19.29 -8.24 -21.99
CA SER A 54 -20.68 -7.75 -21.96
C SER A 54 -20.97 -6.99 -20.65
N GLU A 55 -21.94 -6.06 -20.68
CA GLU A 55 -22.36 -5.36 -19.44
C GLU A 55 -22.89 -6.32 -18.36
N GLU A 56 -23.45 -7.46 -18.76
CA GLU A 56 -23.91 -8.50 -17.84
C GLU A 56 -22.75 -9.21 -17.11
N GLU A 57 -21.65 -9.52 -17.79
CA GLU A 57 -20.47 -10.15 -17.17
C GLU A 57 -19.73 -9.21 -16.21
N ARG A 58 -19.76 -7.90 -16.48
CA ARG A 58 -19.24 -6.88 -15.53
C ARG A 58 -20.00 -6.88 -14.20
N ARG A 59 -21.32 -7.15 -14.22
CA ARG A 59 -22.14 -7.25 -12.99
C ARG A 59 -21.87 -8.55 -12.24
N GLN A 60 -21.63 -9.66 -12.94
CA GLN A 60 -21.39 -10.97 -12.32
C GLN A 60 -19.98 -11.13 -11.72
N SER A 61 -18.95 -10.50 -12.29
CA SER A 61 -17.56 -10.60 -11.76
C SER A 61 -17.35 -10.02 -10.36
N SER A 62 -18.33 -9.28 -9.81
CA SER A 62 -18.32 -8.75 -8.44
C SER A 62 -18.83 -9.76 -7.39
N GLN A 63 -19.50 -10.83 -7.81
CA GLN A 63 -19.94 -11.92 -6.93
C GLN A 63 -19.27 -13.21 -7.41
N GLY A 64 -18.37 -13.77 -6.59
CA GLY A 64 -17.61 -14.98 -6.93
C GLY A 64 -18.54 -16.16 -7.23
N GLY A 65 -18.83 -16.39 -8.51
CA GLY A 65 -19.60 -17.52 -9.00
C GLY A 65 -18.67 -18.69 -9.30
N GLY A 66 -18.53 -19.62 -8.35
CA GLY A 66 -17.93 -20.93 -8.61
C GLY A 66 -18.85 -21.76 -9.50
N ARG A 67 -18.44 -22.04 -10.74
CA ARG A 67 -19.12 -23.03 -11.59
C ARG A 67 -18.63 -24.43 -11.22
N THR A 68 -19.55 -25.23 -10.70
CA THR A 68 -19.38 -26.68 -10.49
C THR A 68 -19.34 -27.39 -11.83
N GLY A 69 -18.17 -27.88 -12.24
CA GLY A 69 -17.99 -28.68 -13.44
C GLY A 69 -16.85 -29.68 -13.27
N ARG A 70 -17.21 -30.96 -13.34
CA ARG A 70 -16.43 -32.17 -13.68
C ARG A 70 -14.94 -32.21 -13.26
N TRP A 71 -14.62 -33.21 -12.43
CA TRP A 71 -13.29 -33.53 -11.89
C TRP A 71 -12.26 -33.84 -13.00
N SER A 72 -11.77 -32.81 -13.68
CA SER A 72 -10.45 -32.78 -14.28
C SER A 72 -9.53 -32.15 -13.24
N ALA A 73 -8.38 -32.75 -12.94
CA ALA A 73 -7.38 -32.04 -12.17
C ALA A 73 -6.97 -30.79 -12.96
N ASN A 74 -6.99 -29.61 -12.33
CA ASN A 74 -6.62 -28.35 -13.00
C ASN A 74 -5.19 -28.45 -13.54
N GLY A 75 -4.96 -28.04 -14.79
CA GLY A 75 -3.63 -28.00 -15.40
C GLY A 75 -2.77 -26.81 -14.95
N ILE A 76 -1.56 -26.67 -15.51
CA ILE A 76 -0.67 -25.53 -15.20
C ILE A 76 -1.23 -24.21 -15.75
N GLU A 77 -1.97 -24.30 -16.85
CA GLU A 77 -2.66 -23.21 -17.52
C GLU A 77 -3.80 -22.64 -16.67
N GLU A 78 -4.43 -23.47 -15.84
CA GLU A 78 -5.53 -23.07 -14.95
C GLU A 78 -5.06 -22.74 -13.52
N THR A 79 -3.78 -22.91 -13.21
CA THR A 79 -3.21 -22.70 -11.86
C THR A 79 -2.09 -21.67 -11.84
N PHE A 80 -0.89 -22.03 -12.32
CA PHE A 80 0.29 -21.18 -12.26
C PHE A 80 0.23 -20.05 -13.30
N CYS A 81 -0.15 -20.36 -14.55
CA CYS A 81 -0.15 -19.39 -15.65
C CYS A 81 -1.26 -18.33 -15.53
N THR A 82 -2.31 -18.62 -14.76
CA THR A 82 -3.42 -17.69 -14.47
C THR A 82 -3.36 -17.13 -13.05
N ALA A 83 -2.20 -17.23 -12.38
CA ALA A 83 -2.01 -16.69 -11.05
C ALA A 83 -2.38 -15.20 -11.00
N LYS A 84 -3.14 -14.80 -9.98
CA LYS A 84 -3.60 -13.42 -9.84
C LYS A 84 -2.42 -12.48 -9.57
N LEU A 85 -2.17 -11.55 -10.49
CA LEU A 85 -1.07 -10.57 -10.40
C LEU A 85 -1.51 -9.18 -9.93
N ARG A 86 -2.81 -8.90 -9.90
CA ARG A 86 -3.35 -7.57 -9.57
C ARG A 86 -4.45 -7.62 -8.52
N HIS A 87 -4.51 -6.59 -7.70
CA HIS A 87 -5.57 -6.36 -6.72
C HIS A 87 -5.95 -4.87 -6.72
N ASN A 88 -7.24 -4.55 -6.86
CA ASN A 88 -7.70 -3.17 -6.74
C ASN A 88 -7.82 -2.79 -5.26
N ILE A 89 -6.92 -1.93 -4.78
CA ILE A 89 -6.87 -1.47 -3.39
C ILE A 89 -7.72 -0.21 -3.14
N ASN A 90 -8.26 0.43 -4.18
CA ASN A 90 -8.94 1.71 -4.06
C ASN A 90 -10.42 1.60 -3.66
N ASP A 91 -11.04 0.43 -3.85
CA ASP A 91 -12.44 0.15 -3.52
C ASP A 91 -12.74 0.39 -2.02
N PRO A 92 -13.55 1.40 -1.66
CA PRO A 92 -13.88 1.70 -0.27
C PRO A 92 -14.61 0.57 0.46
N SER A 93 -15.34 -0.29 -0.26
CA SER A 93 -16.10 -1.40 0.33
C SER A 93 -15.20 -2.52 0.87
N ARG A 94 -13.92 -2.52 0.47
CA ARG A 94 -12.89 -3.49 0.89
C ARG A 94 -11.99 -2.98 2.00
N ALA A 95 -12.41 -1.96 2.76
CA ALA A 95 -11.62 -1.47 3.89
C ALA A 95 -11.55 -2.51 5.02
N ASP A 96 -10.33 -2.80 5.50
CA ASP A 96 -10.13 -3.68 6.65
C ASP A 96 -10.40 -2.95 7.97
N ILE A 97 -10.08 -1.65 8.00
CA ILE A 97 -10.38 -0.75 9.12
C ILE A 97 -11.13 0.43 8.54
N PHE A 98 -12.31 0.70 9.09
CA PHE A 98 -13.14 1.84 8.72
C PHE A 98 -13.66 2.57 9.95
N ASN A 99 -13.57 3.88 9.91
CA ASN A 99 -14.18 4.77 10.88
C ASN A 99 -14.93 5.87 10.11
N PRO A 100 -16.27 5.96 10.22
CA PRO A 100 -17.07 6.87 9.41
C PRO A 100 -16.76 8.36 9.64
N ARG A 101 -16.07 8.69 10.74
CA ARG A 101 -15.68 10.07 11.07
C ARG A 101 -14.19 10.33 10.92
N ALA A 102 -13.40 9.35 10.49
CA ALA A 102 -11.95 9.48 10.47
C ALA A 102 -11.28 8.95 9.20
N GLY A 103 -11.82 7.92 8.55
CA GLY A 103 -11.29 7.41 7.30
C GLY A 103 -11.24 5.88 7.23
N ARG A 104 -10.34 5.36 6.38
CA ARG A 104 -10.19 3.91 6.12
C ARG A 104 -8.74 3.50 5.85
N LEU A 105 -8.46 2.23 6.13
CA LEU A 105 -7.23 1.52 5.72
C LEU A 105 -7.62 0.24 5.00
N THR A 106 -6.94 -0.03 3.88
CA THR A 106 -7.05 -1.27 3.13
C THR A 106 -5.65 -1.84 2.94
N THR A 107 -5.47 -3.12 3.25
CA THR A 107 -4.18 -3.82 3.22
C THR A 107 -4.20 -4.90 2.17
N VAL A 108 -3.16 -4.95 1.33
CA VAL A 108 -2.94 -6.01 0.35
C VAL A 108 -1.67 -6.76 0.74
N ASN A 109 -1.79 -8.04 1.00
CA ASN A 109 -0.74 -8.93 1.50
C ASN A 109 -0.91 -10.34 0.89
N SER A 110 -0.09 -11.30 1.28
CA SER A 110 -0.14 -12.67 0.75
C SER A 110 -1.47 -13.40 0.96
N PHE A 111 -2.34 -12.97 1.89
CA PHE A 111 -3.66 -13.56 2.08
C PHE A 111 -4.68 -13.16 1.01
N ASN A 112 -4.49 -12.01 0.34
CA ASN A 112 -5.45 -11.49 -0.65
C ASN A 112 -4.86 -11.30 -2.06
N LEU A 113 -3.53 -11.41 -2.18
CA LEU A 113 -2.80 -11.48 -3.44
C LEU A 113 -1.63 -12.47 -3.29
N PRO A 114 -1.83 -13.78 -3.58
CA PRO A 114 -0.87 -14.84 -3.23
C PRO A 114 0.55 -14.66 -3.75
N ILE A 115 0.74 -14.02 -4.92
CA ILE A 115 2.08 -13.74 -5.46
C ILE A 115 2.95 -12.92 -4.49
N LEU A 116 2.33 -12.12 -3.62
CA LEU A 116 3.03 -11.34 -2.59
C LEU A 116 3.87 -12.20 -1.65
N ARG A 117 3.48 -13.46 -1.42
CA ARG A 117 4.26 -14.41 -0.62
C ARG A 117 5.64 -14.69 -1.24
N TYR A 118 5.73 -14.73 -2.56
CA TYR A 118 6.99 -15.01 -3.26
C TYR A 118 7.86 -13.77 -3.39
N ILE A 119 7.25 -12.62 -3.68
CA ILE A 119 8.01 -11.36 -3.84
C ILE A 119 8.33 -10.66 -2.51
N GLN A 120 7.78 -11.13 -1.39
CA GLN A 120 8.04 -10.60 -0.05
C GLN A 120 7.69 -9.11 0.10
N LEU A 121 6.57 -8.68 -0.49
CA LEU A 121 6.08 -7.30 -0.43
C LEU A 121 4.61 -7.23 -0.05
N SER A 122 4.20 -6.14 0.59
CA SER A 122 2.79 -5.82 0.84
C SER A 122 2.49 -4.35 0.55
N ALA A 123 1.21 -4.00 0.45
CA ALA A 123 0.77 -2.63 0.26
C ALA A 123 -0.33 -2.27 1.26
N GLN A 124 -0.43 -0.98 1.61
CA GLN A 124 -1.53 -0.45 2.40
C GLN A 124 -1.97 0.91 1.86
N LYS A 125 -3.23 1.03 1.48
CA LYS A 125 -3.86 2.30 1.10
C LYS A 125 -4.52 2.89 2.34
N GLY A 126 -4.18 4.13 2.64
CA GLY A 126 -4.83 4.91 3.69
C GLY A 126 -5.56 6.12 3.14
N PHE A 127 -6.68 6.40 3.79
CA PHE A 127 -7.48 7.59 3.58
C PHE A 127 -7.85 8.14 4.95
N LEU A 128 -7.41 9.37 5.25
CA LEU A 128 -7.81 10.10 6.44
C LEU A 128 -8.70 11.27 6.04
N TYR A 129 -9.86 11.39 6.69
CA TYR A 129 -10.69 12.59 6.60
C TYR A 129 -10.00 13.78 7.27
N ARG A 130 -10.57 14.97 7.06
CA ARG A 130 -10.10 16.22 7.66
C ARG A 130 -9.71 16.05 9.13
N ASN A 131 -8.49 16.44 9.49
CA ASN A 131 -7.96 16.41 10.86
C ASN A 131 -7.92 15.02 11.53
N ALA A 132 -8.22 13.94 10.83
CA ALA A 132 -8.17 12.60 11.39
C ALA A 132 -6.72 12.16 11.61
N ILE A 133 -6.53 11.22 12.53
CA ILE A 133 -5.22 10.74 12.93
C ILE A 133 -5.14 9.24 12.66
N MET A 134 -4.08 8.78 11.99
CA MET A 134 -3.69 7.38 12.08
C MET A 134 -2.95 7.18 13.41
N THR A 135 -3.33 6.16 14.16
CA THR A 135 -2.74 5.85 15.47
C THR A 135 -1.21 5.88 15.42
N PRO A 136 -0.52 6.44 16.45
CA PRO A 136 0.90 6.27 16.56
C PRO A 136 1.22 4.76 16.56
N HIS A 137 2.15 4.33 15.71
CA HIS A 137 2.45 2.92 15.51
C HIS A 137 3.89 2.73 15.04
N TRP A 138 4.40 1.51 15.11
CA TRP A 138 5.62 1.13 14.41
C TRP A 138 5.39 -0.11 13.55
N ASN A 139 6.19 -0.26 12.49
CA ASN A 139 6.20 -1.46 11.66
C ASN A 139 7.13 -2.51 12.29
N MET A 140 6.61 -3.70 12.60
CA MET A 140 7.37 -4.72 13.34
C MET A 140 8.39 -5.47 12.48
N ASN A 141 8.06 -5.72 11.20
CA ASN A 141 8.77 -6.64 10.32
C ASN A 141 8.99 -6.08 8.89
N ALA A 142 8.84 -4.77 8.69
CA ALA A 142 8.99 -4.14 7.38
C ALA A 142 9.36 -2.66 7.47
N HIS A 143 10.07 -2.14 6.46
CA HIS A 143 10.08 -0.71 6.17
C HIS A 143 8.75 -0.32 5.50
N SER A 144 8.38 0.97 5.56
CA SER A 144 7.17 1.49 4.92
C SER A 144 7.49 2.71 4.07
N ILE A 145 7.38 2.58 2.76
CA ILE A 145 7.60 3.65 1.78
C ILE A 145 6.23 4.22 1.41
N ASN A 146 5.94 5.44 1.86
CA ASN A 146 4.64 6.07 1.71
C ASN A 146 4.68 7.08 0.56
N TYR A 147 3.87 6.88 -0.47
CA TYR A 147 3.63 7.85 -1.54
C TYR A 147 2.30 8.56 -1.29
N ILE A 148 2.32 9.89 -1.20
CA ILE A 148 1.12 10.69 -0.97
C ILE A 148 0.40 10.89 -2.31
N THR A 149 -0.82 10.36 -2.41
CA THR A 149 -1.59 10.35 -3.67
C THR A 149 -2.59 11.49 -3.76
N ARG A 150 -3.00 12.09 -2.63
CA ARG A 150 -3.92 13.23 -2.59
C ARG A 150 -3.87 13.93 -1.24
N GLY A 151 -4.09 15.24 -1.25
CA GLY A 151 -4.22 16.05 -0.05
C GLY A 151 -2.88 16.29 0.66
N SER A 152 -2.96 16.60 1.95
CA SER A 152 -1.80 16.96 2.76
C SER A 152 -2.00 16.63 4.23
N GLY A 153 -0.90 16.59 4.98
CA GLY A 153 -0.95 16.34 6.41
C GLY A 153 0.42 16.39 7.06
N GLN A 154 0.44 16.27 8.39
CA GLN A 154 1.66 16.20 9.17
C GLN A 154 2.02 14.74 9.45
N ILE A 155 3.30 14.42 9.29
CA ILE A 155 3.86 13.13 9.69
C ILE A 155 5.01 13.40 10.65
N GLN A 156 5.06 12.65 11.75
CA GLN A 156 6.24 12.59 12.61
C GLN A 156 6.78 11.16 12.62
N ILE A 157 8.11 11.04 12.59
CA ILE A 157 8.85 9.77 12.63
C ILE A 157 9.91 9.88 13.73
N VAL A 158 9.88 8.94 14.67
CA VAL A 158 10.76 8.90 15.85
C VAL A 158 11.62 7.63 15.82
N ASN A 159 12.91 7.78 16.06
CA ASN A 159 13.88 6.68 16.10
C ASN A 159 13.94 6.00 17.47
N GLU A 160 14.85 5.04 17.62
CA GLU A 160 15.10 4.28 18.86
C GLU A 160 15.60 5.14 20.02
N ASN A 161 16.23 6.29 19.75
CA ASN A 161 16.71 7.22 20.77
C ASN A 161 15.61 8.16 21.29
N GLY A 162 14.40 8.09 20.71
CA GLY A 162 13.31 9.03 21.01
C GLY A 162 13.45 10.38 20.29
N GLU A 163 14.35 10.48 19.30
CA GLU A 163 14.57 11.69 18.52
C GLU A 163 13.57 11.73 17.35
N SER A 164 12.94 12.89 17.14
CA SER A 164 12.09 13.13 15.98
C SER A 164 12.97 13.35 14.74
N VAL A 165 13.26 12.27 14.02
CA VAL A 165 14.07 12.30 12.79
C VAL A 165 13.34 12.91 11.61
N PHE A 166 12.01 13.02 11.70
CA PHE A 166 11.19 13.79 10.79
C PHE A 166 9.98 14.36 11.53
N ASP A 167 9.73 15.66 11.39
CA ASP A 167 8.48 16.32 11.76
C ASP A 167 8.17 17.36 10.68
N GLY A 168 7.19 17.08 9.84
CA GLY A 168 6.93 17.94 8.69
C GLY A 168 5.59 17.72 8.02
N GLN A 169 5.20 18.71 7.21
CA GLN A 169 4.09 18.60 6.29
C GLN A 169 4.48 17.76 5.08
N VAL A 170 3.56 16.91 4.64
CA VAL A 170 3.64 16.16 3.39
C VAL A 170 2.45 16.51 2.52
N GLN A 171 2.64 16.47 1.21
CA GLN A 171 1.63 16.76 0.20
C GLN A 171 1.71 15.79 -0.98
N GLU A 172 0.67 15.81 -1.82
CA GLU A 172 0.57 15.00 -3.04
C GLU A 172 1.86 15.01 -3.87
N GLY A 173 2.23 13.82 -4.37
CA GLY A 173 3.44 13.61 -5.17
C GLY A 173 4.71 13.35 -4.37
N GLN A 174 4.70 13.53 -3.05
CA GLN A 174 5.87 13.27 -2.20
C GLN A 174 5.95 11.82 -1.73
N ILE A 175 7.18 11.36 -1.50
CA ILE A 175 7.50 10.06 -0.89
C ILE A 175 8.16 10.29 0.46
N ILE A 176 7.73 9.53 1.46
CA ILE A 176 8.39 9.48 2.77
C ILE A 176 8.52 8.04 3.27
N THR A 177 9.71 7.68 3.72
CA THR A 177 10.01 6.34 4.22
C THR A 177 10.06 6.34 5.74
N ALA A 178 9.31 5.43 6.35
CA ALA A 178 9.44 5.08 7.75
C ALA A 178 10.21 3.75 7.85
N PRO A 179 11.43 3.75 8.40
CA PRO A 179 12.16 2.51 8.62
C PRO A 179 11.41 1.56 9.57
N GLN A 180 11.77 0.28 9.54
CA GLN A 180 11.25 -0.71 10.48
C GLN A 180 11.53 -0.26 11.92
N ASN A 181 10.58 -0.51 12.81
CA ASN A 181 10.61 -0.14 14.24
C ASN A 181 10.58 1.36 14.58
N PHE A 182 10.69 2.26 13.61
CA PHE A 182 10.52 3.69 13.87
C PHE A 182 9.03 3.96 14.17
N ALA A 183 8.77 4.76 15.20
CA ALA A 183 7.41 5.15 15.56
C ALA A 183 6.93 6.25 14.62
N VAL A 184 5.71 6.12 14.12
CA VAL A 184 5.11 7.02 13.14
C VAL A 184 3.74 7.44 13.63
N ILE A 185 3.44 8.74 13.55
CA ILE A 185 2.08 9.27 13.65
C ILE A 185 1.78 10.10 12.40
N LYS A 186 0.53 10.02 11.93
CA LYS A 186 0.07 10.77 10.75
C LYS A 186 -1.21 11.50 11.10
N ARG A 187 -1.27 12.79 10.79
CA ARG A 187 -2.48 13.61 10.94
C ARG A 187 -2.81 14.27 9.62
N ALA A 188 -4.05 14.10 9.16
CA ALA A 188 -4.52 14.78 7.96
C ALA A 188 -4.69 16.29 8.16
N GLY A 189 -4.46 17.05 7.10
CA GLY A 189 -4.78 18.46 7.01
C GLY A 189 -6.28 18.72 6.81
N SER A 190 -6.62 19.92 6.32
CA SER A 190 -7.99 20.37 6.05
C SER A 190 -8.69 19.55 4.96
N ASP A 191 -7.95 19.11 3.95
CA ASP A 191 -8.49 18.47 2.75
C ASP A 191 -8.41 16.94 2.80
N GLY A 192 -8.03 16.40 3.97
CA GLY A 192 -7.75 14.98 4.14
C GLY A 192 -6.33 14.61 3.68
N LEU A 193 -5.97 13.36 3.91
CA LEU A 193 -4.68 12.80 3.51
C LEU A 193 -4.88 11.40 2.94
N GLU A 194 -4.36 11.18 1.74
CA GLU A 194 -4.34 9.88 1.10
C GLU A 194 -2.94 9.45 0.71
N TRP A 195 -2.63 8.19 0.97
CA TRP A 195 -1.33 7.62 0.63
C TRP A 195 -1.44 6.14 0.33
N ILE A 196 -0.48 5.64 -0.45
CA ILE A 196 -0.19 4.21 -0.56
C ILE A 196 1.15 3.94 0.11
N SER A 197 1.21 2.89 0.94
CA SER A 197 2.42 2.45 1.61
C SER A 197 2.86 1.13 0.99
N PHE A 198 4.06 1.08 0.42
CA PHE A 198 4.72 -0.17 0.06
C PHE A 198 5.53 -0.66 1.26
N LYS A 199 5.40 -1.93 1.61
CA LYS A 199 6.09 -2.52 2.75
C LYS A 199 6.95 -3.69 2.31
N THR A 200 8.15 -3.76 2.85
CA THR A 200 9.22 -4.70 2.45
C THR A 200 9.08 -6.09 3.08
N ASN A 201 7.84 -6.57 3.24
CA ASN A 201 7.52 -7.90 3.75
C ASN A 201 6.12 -8.30 3.26
N ASP A 202 5.86 -9.56 2.92
CA ASP A 202 4.57 -10.00 2.36
C ASP A 202 3.40 -9.83 3.34
N ASN A 203 3.67 -10.03 4.62
CA ASN A 203 2.69 -9.93 5.71
C ASN A 203 3.18 -8.92 6.74
N ALA A 204 3.38 -7.68 6.28
CA ALA A 204 3.84 -6.60 7.12
C ALA A 204 2.81 -6.25 8.22
N LYS A 205 3.28 -6.18 9.47
CA LYS A 205 2.47 -5.95 10.67
C LYS A 205 2.86 -4.64 11.35
N ILE A 206 1.86 -3.95 11.88
CA ILE A 206 2.03 -2.78 12.73
C ILE A 206 1.62 -3.09 14.16
N ASN A 207 2.29 -2.45 15.12
CA ASN A 207 1.82 -2.36 16.50
C ASN A 207 1.32 -0.95 16.78
N GLN A 208 0.12 -0.84 17.34
CA GLN A 208 -0.49 0.45 17.69
C GLN A 208 -0.05 0.85 19.10
N ILE A 209 0.34 2.11 19.28
CA ILE A 209 0.70 2.67 20.59
C ILE A 209 -0.56 3.14 21.33
N ALA A 210 -1.54 3.69 20.60
CA ALA A 210 -2.81 4.17 21.17
C ALA A 210 -4.02 3.46 20.54
N GLY A 211 -5.18 3.54 21.22
CA GLY A 211 -6.44 2.96 20.77
C GLY A 211 -6.76 1.58 21.35
N ARG A 212 -7.87 0.98 20.91
CA ARG A 212 -8.41 -0.26 21.48
C ARG A 212 -7.52 -1.48 21.27
N ALA A 213 -6.70 -1.50 20.22
CA ALA A 213 -5.77 -2.60 19.90
C ALA A 213 -4.31 -2.24 20.21
N SER A 214 -4.08 -1.35 21.18
CA SER A 214 -2.74 -0.83 21.46
C SER A 214 -1.91 -1.66 22.43
N THR A 215 -0.59 -1.55 22.31
CA THR A 215 0.39 -2.06 23.28
C THR A 215 0.17 -1.45 24.66
N ILE A 216 -0.14 -0.16 24.75
CA ILE A 216 -0.45 0.52 26.01
C ILE A 216 -1.64 -0.14 26.73
N ARG A 217 -2.67 -0.55 26.00
CA ARG A 217 -3.81 -1.26 26.61
C ARG A 217 -3.44 -2.66 27.11
N ALA A 218 -2.48 -3.32 26.49
CA ALA A 218 -2.01 -4.66 26.86
C ALA A 218 -1.13 -4.67 28.13
N ILE A 219 -0.47 -3.55 28.46
CA ILE A 219 0.37 -3.43 29.67
C ILE A 219 -0.53 -3.32 30.92
N PRO A 220 -0.25 -4.04 32.03
CA PRO A 220 -1.01 -3.88 33.28
C PRO A 220 -1.05 -2.43 33.76
N GLN A 221 -2.19 -2.00 34.30
CA GLN A 221 -2.40 -0.60 34.71
C GLN A 221 -1.34 -0.14 35.72
N ASP A 222 -0.94 -1.03 36.63
CA ASP A 222 0.03 -0.72 37.68
C ASP A 222 1.44 -0.56 37.14
N VAL A 223 1.78 -1.29 36.08
CA VAL A 223 3.06 -1.11 35.39
C VAL A 223 3.11 0.28 34.76
N LEU A 224 2.04 0.74 34.12
CA LEU A 224 1.97 2.09 33.56
C LEU A 224 2.01 3.18 34.64
N ALA A 225 1.28 2.99 35.74
CA ALA A 225 1.24 3.94 36.85
C ALA A 225 2.64 4.16 37.44
N ASN A 226 3.39 3.07 37.67
CA ASN A 226 4.75 3.17 38.19
C ASN A 226 5.76 3.65 37.13
N ALA A 227 5.70 3.15 35.89
CA ALA A 227 6.65 3.51 34.84
C ALA A 227 6.59 4.98 34.44
N PHE A 228 5.39 5.58 34.46
CA PHE A 228 5.19 6.99 34.12
C PHE A 228 5.05 7.90 35.34
N ALA A 229 5.14 7.37 36.56
CA ALA A 229 4.91 8.10 37.81
C ALA A 229 3.57 8.87 37.82
N ILE A 230 2.49 8.19 37.44
CA ILE A 230 1.12 8.72 37.34
C ILE A 230 0.16 7.94 38.23
N SER A 231 -1.02 8.50 38.50
CA SER A 231 -2.06 7.81 39.27
C SER A 231 -2.62 6.59 38.51
N ARG A 232 -3.25 5.66 39.24
CA ARG A 232 -3.97 4.54 38.63
C ARG A 232 -5.08 5.04 37.70
N GLU A 233 -5.79 6.10 38.07
CA GLU A 233 -6.85 6.72 37.27
C GLU A 233 -6.31 7.35 35.99
N GLU A 234 -5.13 7.97 36.04
CA GLU A 234 -4.40 8.48 34.87
C GLU A 234 -3.99 7.37 33.92
N ALA A 235 -3.37 6.31 34.45
CA ALA A 235 -3.03 5.13 33.67
C ALA A 235 -4.29 4.52 33.00
N GLN A 236 -5.41 4.48 33.72
CA GLN A 236 -6.68 4.01 33.18
C GLN A 236 -7.20 4.90 32.05
N ARG A 237 -7.10 6.24 32.18
CA ARG A 237 -7.46 7.19 31.11
C ARG A 237 -6.60 6.99 29.87
N ILE A 238 -5.28 6.83 30.03
CA ILE A 238 -4.34 6.54 28.92
C ILE A 238 -4.73 5.26 28.18
N LYS A 239 -5.13 4.21 28.89
CA LYS A 239 -5.52 2.92 28.29
C LYS A 239 -6.86 2.95 27.55
N PHE A 240 -7.83 3.74 28.01
CA PHE A 240 -9.23 3.55 27.61
C PHE A 240 -9.94 4.78 27.03
N ASN A 241 -9.34 5.98 27.06
CA ASN A 241 -9.96 7.19 26.49
C ASN A 241 -10.18 7.10 24.98
N ARG A 242 -9.25 6.48 24.24
CA ARG A 242 -9.43 6.19 22.80
C ARG A 242 -9.91 4.76 22.59
N ARG A 243 -11.16 4.65 22.14
CA ARG A 243 -11.86 3.36 21.89
C ARG A 243 -11.78 2.87 20.44
N GLU A 244 -11.28 3.71 19.54
CA GLU A 244 -11.13 3.44 18.11
C GLU A 244 -9.91 2.53 17.85
N ILE A 245 -9.85 1.90 16.68
CA ILE A 245 -8.72 1.08 16.22
C ILE A 245 -8.14 1.72 14.96
N GLY A 246 -6.81 1.85 14.89
CA GLY A 246 -6.08 2.22 13.67
C GLY A 246 -6.22 3.68 13.25
N ILE A 247 -7.45 4.20 13.17
CA ILE A 247 -7.76 5.55 12.72
C ILE A 247 -8.73 6.23 13.70
N PHE A 248 -8.38 7.44 14.11
CA PHE A 248 -9.06 8.20 15.15
C PHE A 248 -9.74 9.43 14.58
N SER A 249 -11.01 9.63 14.98
CA SER A 249 -11.75 10.82 14.64
C SER A 249 -11.07 12.04 15.26
N PRO A 250 -11.12 13.19 14.58
CA PRO A 250 -10.73 14.46 15.18
C PRO A 250 -11.45 14.63 16.51
N GLU A 251 -10.79 15.23 17.50
CA GLU A 251 -11.49 15.60 18.72
C GLU A 251 -12.60 16.60 18.38
N THR A 252 -13.83 16.27 18.76
CA THR A 252 -14.81 17.31 19.06
C THR A 252 -14.27 18.06 20.27
N ARG A 253 -13.53 19.15 20.05
CA ARG A 253 -13.41 20.18 21.10
C ARG A 253 -14.85 20.49 21.52
N SER A 254 -15.24 20.09 22.72
CA SER A 254 -16.35 20.75 23.38
C SER A 254 -16.01 22.24 23.30
N ARG A 255 -16.80 23.01 22.56
CA ARG A 255 -16.80 24.46 22.73
C ARG A 255 -17.02 24.66 24.22
N GLY A 256 -15.99 25.11 24.91
CA GLY A 256 -16.12 25.53 26.30
C GLY A 256 -17.33 26.44 26.37
N ARG A 257 -18.19 26.21 27.37
CA ARG A 257 -19.11 27.23 27.86
C ARG A 257 -18.31 28.52 27.93
N ARG A 258 -18.64 29.47 27.07
CA ARG A 258 -18.39 30.87 27.37
C ARG A 258 -19.40 31.18 28.46
N ASP A 259 -18.90 31.27 29.69
CA ASP A 259 -19.54 32.08 30.71
C ASP A 259 -19.55 33.54 30.25
#